data_AF-A0A0F8ZRH3-F1
#
_entry.id   AF-A0A0F8ZRH3-F1
#
_cell.length_a   1.000
_cell.length_b   1.000
_cell.length_c   1.000
_cell.angle_alpha   90.00
_cell.angle_beta   90.00
_cell.angle_gamma   90.00
#
_symmetry.space_group_name_H-M   'P 1'
#
loop_
_entity.id
_entity.type
_entity.pdbx_description
1 polymer ?
#
loop_
_entity_poly.entity_id
_entity_poly.type
_entity_poly.pdbx_seq_one_letter_code
_entity_poly.pdbx_strand_id
1 'polypeptide(L)'
;MAKTIAEINEKIKKGKIAVVTAEEIIDLVEKKGVERAARQIDIVTSATFGPMCSSGAYFNTGHSKPRIKLGGGRTYLNEVPVYTGLAAVDFFLGAAALPDNDPRNRVHPGEFRYGGGHVIEDLVAGKDVKLVGQCLRDRLLFTQEPGDLD
;
A
#
# COMPACT_ATOMS: atom_id res chain seq x y z
N MET A 1 -9.38 13.71 -26.75
CA MET A 1 -8.00 13.57 -26.23
C MET A 1 -8.09 13.05 -24.82
N ALA A 2 -7.29 12.03 -24.50
CA ALA A 2 -7.17 11.55 -23.13
C ALA A 2 -6.35 12.56 -22.29
N LYS A 3 -6.73 12.76 -21.03
CA LYS A 3 -5.97 13.58 -20.09
C LYS A 3 -4.68 12.85 -19.71
N THR A 4 -3.58 13.56 -19.60
CA THR A 4 -2.30 12.97 -19.17
C THR A 4 -2.17 12.98 -17.66
N ILE A 5 -1.39 12.04 -17.12
CA ILE A 5 -1.06 12.00 -15.68
C ILE A 5 -0.36 13.29 -15.24
N ALA A 6 0.50 13.87 -16.09
CA ALA A 6 1.19 15.12 -15.80
C ALA A 6 0.21 16.29 -15.60
N GLU A 7 -0.79 16.43 -16.48
CA GLU A 7 -1.84 17.44 -16.37
C GLU A 7 -2.70 17.23 -15.11
N ILE A 8 -3.07 15.99 -14.79
CA ILE A 8 -3.83 15.65 -13.58
C ILE A 8 -3.03 16.05 -12.33
N ASN A 9 -1.75 15.69 -12.25
CA ASN A 9 -0.90 16.05 -11.11
C ASN A 9 -0.75 17.56 -10.94
N GLU A 10 -0.62 18.31 -12.04
CA GLU A 10 -0.59 19.78 -11.97
C GLU A 10 -1.90 20.38 -11.48
N LYS A 11 -3.05 19.83 -11.88
CA LYS A 11 -4.36 20.24 -11.37
C LYS A 11 -4.54 19.93 -9.88
N ILE A 12 -4.06 18.77 -9.43
CA ILE A 12 -4.07 18.38 -8.01
C ILE A 12 -3.27 19.41 -7.19
N LYS A 13 -2.02 19.71 -7.58
CA LYS A 13 -1.19 20.72 -6.89
C LYS A 13 -1.83 22.10 -6.84
N LYS A 14 -2.59 22.47 -7.88
CA LYS A 14 -3.28 23.78 -7.98
C LYS A 14 -4.64 23.81 -7.30
N GLY A 15 -5.13 22.67 -6.77
CA GLY A 15 -6.48 22.57 -6.18
C GLY A 15 -7.61 22.79 -7.19
N LYS A 16 -7.38 22.54 -8.49
CA LYS A 16 -8.33 22.77 -9.59
C LYS A 16 -8.87 21.48 -10.22
N ILE A 17 -8.63 20.35 -9.55
CA ILE A 17 -9.00 19.03 -10.06
C ILE A 17 -10.50 18.79 -9.87
N ALA A 18 -11.19 18.31 -10.91
CA ALA A 18 -12.58 17.89 -10.81
C ALA A 18 -12.66 16.41 -10.44
N VAL A 19 -13.08 16.10 -9.21
CA VAL A 19 -13.21 14.75 -8.66
C VAL A 19 -14.68 14.46 -8.39
N VAL A 20 -15.16 13.28 -8.77
CA VAL A 20 -16.53 12.81 -8.51
C VAL A 20 -16.52 11.35 -8.08
N THR A 21 -17.57 10.87 -7.43
CA THR A 21 -17.75 9.45 -7.11
C THR A 21 -18.29 8.65 -8.30
N ALA A 22 -18.23 7.32 -8.18
CA ALA A 22 -18.84 6.38 -9.12
C ALA A 22 -20.37 6.52 -9.19
N GLU A 23 -21.04 6.97 -8.12
CA GLU A 23 -22.47 7.31 -8.20
C GLU A 23 -22.70 8.65 -8.92
N GLU A 24 -21.91 9.68 -8.59
CA GLU A 24 -22.08 11.02 -9.15
C GLU A 24 -21.83 11.10 -10.66
N ILE A 25 -20.92 10.26 -11.19
CA ILE A 25 -20.62 10.22 -12.62
C ILE A 25 -21.83 9.72 -13.44
N ILE A 26 -22.67 8.85 -12.89
CA ILE A 26 -23.84 8.29 -13.59
C ILE A 26 -24.80 9.43 -13.94
N ASP A 27 -25.21 10.23 -12.95
CA ASP A 27 -26.07 11.40 -13.13
C ASP A 27 -25.50 12.42 -14.11
N LEU A 28 -24.18 12.66 -14.05
CA LEU A 28 -23.49 13.61 -14.92
C LEU A 28 -23.50 13.15 -16.38
N VAL A 29 -23.31 11.85 -16.61
CA VAL A 29 -23.38 11.26 -17.95
C VAL A 29 -24.79 11.31 -18.49
N GLU A 30 -25.81 11.00 -17.69
CA GLU A 30 -27.23 11.10 -18.11
C GLU A 30 -27.61 12.53 -18.52
N LYS A 31 -27.17 13.54 -17.75
CA LYS A 31 -27.53 14.94 -18.01
C LYS A 31 -26.74 15.58 -19.15
N LYS A 32 -25.46 15.23 -19.31
CA LYS A 32 -24.52 15.97 -20.20
C LYS A 32 -23.97 15.13 -21.35
N GLY A 33 -24.17 13.82 -21.33
CA GLY A 33 -23.58 12.86 -22.25
C GLY A 33 -22.12 12.52 -21.90
N VAL A 34 -21.70 11.32 -22.31
CA VAL A 34 -20.39 10.72 -22.00
C VAL A 34 -19.23 11.64 -22.38
N GLU A 35 -19.22 12.19 -23.61
CA GLU A 35 -18.11 13.02 -24.08
C GLU A 35 -17.91 14.28 -23.23
N ARG A 36 -19.01 14.92 -22.83
CA ARG A 36 -18.97 16.19 -22.10
C ARG A 36 -18.59 15.95 -20.64
N ALA A 37 -19.11 14.88 -20.03
CA ALA A 37 -18.71 14.43 -18.71
C ALA A 37 -17.20 14.10 -18.67
N ALA A 38 -16.69 13.32 -19.62
CA ALA A 38 -15.28 12.94 -19.70
C ALA A 38 -14.33 14.15 -19.86
N ARG A 39 -14.76 15.21 -20.56
CA ARG A 39 -13.97 16.46 -20.67
C ARG A 39 -13.93 17.21 -19.33
N GLN A 40 -15.04 17.27 -18.59
CA GLN A 40 -15.15 18.05 -17.35
C GLN A 40 -14.53 17.37 -16.13
N ILE A 41 -14.57 16.04 -16.06
CA ILE A 41 -14.23 15.27 -14.86
C ILE A 41 -12.84 14.68 -14.99
N ASP A 42 -11.96 14.96 -14.04
CA ASP A 42 -10.57 14.53 -14.10
C ASP A 42 -10.33 13.20 -13.40
N ILE A 43 -11.02 12.94 -12.29
CA ILE A 43 -10.90 11.69 -11.51
C ILE A 43 -12.31 11.22 -11.14
N VAL A 44 -12.58 9.93 -11.34
CA VAL A 44 -13.74 9.24 -10.77
C VAL A 44 -13.23 8.34 -9.66
N THR A 45 -13.68 8.56 -8.43
CA THR A 45 -13.38 7.69 -7.29
C THR A 45 -14.45 6.62 -7.19
N SER A 46 -14.04 5.37 -7.32
CA SER A 46 -14.91 4.23 -7.08
C SER A 46 -14.37 3.41 -5.92
N ALA A 47 -15.26 2.86 -5.12
CA ALA A 47 -14.95 1.88 -4.09
C ALA A 47 -15.93 0.73 -4.23
N THR A 48 -15.46 -0.49 -3.97
CA THR A 48 -16.31 -1.68 -3.91
C THR A 48 -16.16 -2.30 -2.53
N PHE A 49 -17.28 -2.67 -1.92
CA PHE A 49 -17.31 -3.44 -0.68
C PHE A 49 -17.72 -4.87 -0.99
N GLY A 50 -16.80 -5.60 -1.63
CA GLY A 50 -16.97 -7.02 -1.94
C GLY A 50 -15.71 -7.80 -1.53
N PRO A 51 -15.81 -9.12 -1.29
CA PRO A 51 -14.64 -9.97 -1.10
C PRO A 51 -13.80 -9.95 -2.38
N MET A 52 -12.79 -9.08 -2.39
CA MET A 52 -11.89 -8.90 -3.51
C MET A 52 -10.65 -9.77 -3.28
N CYS A 53 -10.33 -10.61 -4.26
CA CYS A 53 -9.04 -11.30 -4.26
C CYS A 53 -7.93 -10.28 -4.49
N SER A 54 -6.92 -10.27 -3.61
CA SER A 54 -5.66 -9.52 -3.75
C SER A 54 -5.74 -7.99 -3.63
N SER A 55 -6.21 -7.48 -2.49
CA SER A 55 -6.14 -6.05 -2.14
C SER A 55 -4.90 -5.71 -1.29
N GLY A 56 -4.33 -4.52 -1.49
CA GLY A 56 -3.18 -4.03 -0.72
C GLY A 56 -2.65 -2.68 -1.20
N ALA A 57 -1.54 -2.24 -0.62
CA ALA A 57 -0.90 -0.97 -0.95
C ALA A 57 0.61 -1.15 -1.15
N TYR A 58 1.16 -0.52 -2.19
CA TYR A 58 2.60 -0.52 -2.48
C TYR A 58 3.23 0.77 -1.98
N PHE A 59 4.38 0.66 -1.33
CA PHE A 59 5.10 1.79 -0.75
C PHE A 59 6.57 1.81 -1.16
N ASN A 60 7.08 3.02 -1.31
CA ASN A 60 8.50 3.32 -1.40
C ASN A 60 8.81 4.42 -0.39
N THR A 61 9.67 4.14 0.59
CA THR A 61 9.97 5.11 1.68
C THR A 61 11.04 6.13 1.30
N GLY A 62 11.67 5.97 0.14
CA GLY A 62 12.96 6.58 -0.15
C GLY A 62 14.09 6.00 0.71
N HIS A 63 15.32 6.37 0.36
CA HIS A 63 16.50 5.91 1.09
C HIS A 63 16.77 6.77 2.33
N SER A 64 16.99 6.11 3.47
CA SER A 64 17.59 6.71 4.65
C SER A 64 19.09 6.95 4.48
N LYS A 65 19.67 7.71 5.41
CA LYS A 65 21.12 7.82 5.60
C LYS A 65 21.45 7.40 7.04
N PRO A 66 22.22 6.31 7.25
CA PRO A 66 22.81 5.41 6.26
C PRO A 66 21.75 4.64 5.47
N ARG A 67 22.12 4.13 4.28
CA ARG A 67 21.21 3.35 3.43
C ARG A 67 20.78 2.08 4.15
N ILE A 68 19.51 1.73 4.02
CA ILE A 68 18.91 0.53 4.59
C ILE A 68 18.33 -0.33 3.47
N LYS A 69 18.35 -1.66 3.66
CA LYS A 69 17.68 -2.62 2.80
C LYS A 69 16.58 -3.33 3.59
N LEU A 70 15.32 -2.90 3.43
CA LEU A 70 14.17 -3.42 4.18
C LEU A 70 13.93 -4.91 3.97
N GLY A 71 14.32 -5.44 2.80
CA GLY A 71 14.29 -6.88 2.50
C GLY A 71 15.45 -7.70 3.09
N GLY A 72 16.34 -7.10 3.90
CA GLY A 72 17.45 -7.79 4.57
C GLY A 72 17.08 -8.49 5.88
N GLY A 73 15.79 -8.47 6.26
CA GLY A 73 15.25 -9.12 7.45
C GLY A 73 13.73 -9.04 7.45
N ARG A 74 13.10 -8.57 8.52
CA ARG A 74 11.64 -8.42 8.62
C ARG A 74 11.23 -6.96 8.67
N THR A 75 10.14 -6.61 7.99
CA THR A 75 9.60 -5.24 8.01
C THR A 75 8.13 -5.27 8.37
N TYR A 76 7.69 -4.28 9.15
CA TYR A 76 6.33 -4.17 9.68
C TYR A 76 5.82 -2.73 9.62
N LEU A 77 4.52 -2.57 9.45
CA LEU A 77 3.77 -1.33 9.69
C LEU A 77 2.76 -1.56 10.81
N ASN A 78 2.87 -0.82 11.91
CA ASN A 78 2.03 -1.02 13.11
C ASN A 78 1.93 -2.51 13.51
N GLU A 79 3.09 -3.18 13.54
CA GLU A 79 3.21 -4.62 13.87
C GLU A 79 2.57 -5.60 12.86
N VAL A 80 1.99 -5.09 11.76
CA VAL A 80 1.50 -5.88 10.64
C VAL A 80 2.66 -6.13 9.65
N PRO A 81 2.93 -7.39 9.26
CA PRO A 81 4.03 -7.69 8.35
C PRO A 81 3.77 -7.14 6.95
N VAL A 82 4.84 -6.70 6.29
CA VAL A 82 4.81 -6.28 4.88
C VAL A 82 5.67 -7.20 4.01
N TYR A 83 5.32 -7.32 2.74
CA TYR A 83 6.06 -8.07 1.73
C TYR A 83 7.19 -7.20 1.18
N THR A 84 8.44 -7.57 1.51
CA THR A 84 9.65 -6.90 1.02
C THR A 84 10.28 -7.66 -0.16
N GLY A 85 11.44 -7.22 -0.64
CA GLY A 85 12.17 -7.89 -1.72
C GLY A 85 11.77 -7.41 -3.13
N LEU A 86 10.92 -6.39 -3.21
CA LEU A 86 10.53 -5.71 -4.45
C LEU A 86 11.66 -4.81 -4.94
N ALA A 87 12.31 -4.09 -4.02
CA ALA A 87 13.57 -3.38 -4.22
C ALA A 87 14.26 -3.17 -2.85
N ALA A 88 15.17 -2.19 -2.75
CA ALA A 88 15.91 -1.93 -1.50
C ALA A 88 15.03 -1.39 -0.37
N VAL A 89 14.11 -0.47 -0.68
CA VAL A 89 13.29 0.27 0.31
C VAL A 89 11.79 0.22 -0.02
N ASP A 90 11.42 -0.76 -0.84
CA ASP A 90 10.08 -0.95 -1.35
C ASP A 90 9.43 -2.15 -0.68
N PHE A 91 8.15 -2.01 -0.37
CA PHE A 91 7.36 -3.08 0.21
C PHE A 91 5.88 -2.97 -0.16
N PHE A 92 5.19 -4.10 -0.11
CA PHE A 92 3.76 -4.21 -0.33
C PHE A 92 3.06 -4.64 0.95
N LEU A 93 1.97 -3.98 1.31
CA LEU A 93 1.11 -4.33 2.44
C LEU A 93 -0.16 -4.99 1.92
N GLY A 94 -0.38 -6.25 2.25
CA GLY A 94 -1.64 -6.92 1.93
C GLY A 94 -2.76 -6.46 2.87
N ALA A 95 -3.96 -6.16 2.35
CA ALA A 95 -5.09 -5.72 3.17
C ALA A 95 -5.55 -6.79 4.17
N ALA A 96 -5.32 -8.07 3.86
CA ALA A 96 -5.60 -9.19 4.76
C ALA A 96 -4.42 -9.61 5.64
N ALA A 97 -3.31 -8.87 5.63
CA ALA A 97 -2.16 -9.17 6.50
C ALA A 97 -2.56 -8.99 7.97
N LEU A 98 -2.12 -9.92 8.83
CA LEU A 98 -2.39 -9.89 10.26
C LEU A 98 -1.07 -9.86 11.04
N PRO A 99 -1.04 -9.22 12.23
CA PRO A 99 0.10 -9.32 13.13
C PRO A 99 0.51 -10.77 13.40
N ASP A 100 1.81 -11.00 13.60
CA ASP A 100 2.36 -12.35 13.83
C ASP A 100 1.74 -13.04 15.06
N ASN A 101 1.37 -12.24 16.07
CA ASN A 101 0.79 -12.67 17.35
C ASN A 101 -0.75 -12.65 17.38
N ASP A 102 -1.43 -12.35 16.26
CA ASP A 102 -2.90 -12.34 16.21
C ASP A 102 -3.47 -13.73 16.59
N PRO A 103 -4.51 -13.81 17.45
CA PRO A 103 -5.10 -15.09 17.85
C PRO A 103 -5.78 -15.82 16.69
N ARG A 104 -6.08 -15.13 15.58
CA ARG A 104 -6.74 -15.65 14.38
C ARG A 104 -7.98 -16.45 14.79
N ASN A 105 -8.18 -17.60 14.16
CA ASN A 105 -9.27 -18.50 14.46
C ASN A 105 -9.02 -19.42 15.68
N ARG A 106 -7.97 -19.18 16.50
CA ARG A 106 -7.75 -20.01 17.71
C ARG A 106 -8.90 -19.88 18.72
N VAL A 107 -9.56 -18.72 18.74
CA VAL A 107 -10.82 -18.49 19.46
C VAL A 107 -11.87 -18.13 18.41
N HIS A 108 -12.77 -19.05 18.09
CA HIS A 108 -13.83 -18.81 17.10
C HIS A 108 -14.79 -17.70 17.59
N PRO A 109 -15.20 -16.74 16.74
CA PRO A 109 -15.03 -16.65 15.27
C PRO A 109 -13.76 -15.94 14.77
N GLY A 110 -12.81 -15.63 15.67
CA GLY A 110 -11.62 -14.83 15.39
C GLY A 110 -11.92 -13.34 15.52
N GLU A 111 -11.08 -12.62 16.27
CA GLU A 111 -11.36 -11.20 16.59
C GLU A 111 -10.87 -10.25 15.50
N PHE A 112 -9.77 -10.59 14.80
CA PHE A 112 -9.17 -9.83 13.70
C PHE A 112 -9.11 -8.31 13.97
N ARG A 113 -8.69 -7.93 15.18
CA ARG A 113 -8.84 -6.56 15.70
C ARG A 113 -8.11 -5.50 14.90
N TYR A 114 -6.99 -5.88 14.28
CA TYR A 114 -6.16 -4.96 13.50
C TYR A 114 -5.34 -5.73 12.47
N GLY A 115 -5.10 -5.12 11.31
CA GLY A 115 -4.46 -5.78 10.17
C GLY A 115 -4.18 -4.81 9.03
N GLY A 116 -3.77 -5.32 7.88
CA GLY A 116 -3.30 -4.48 6.78
C GLY A 116 -4.35 -3.50 6.24
N GLY A 117 -5.62 -3.90 6.20
CA GLY A 117 -6.73 -3.02 5.82
C GLY A 117 -6.86 -1.82 6.76
N HIS A 118 -6.74 -2.06 8.06
CA HIS A 118 -6.78 -1.01 9.08
C HIS A 118 -5.57 -0.07 8.97
N VAL A 119 -4.37 -0.58 8.68
CA VAL A 119 -3.18 0.25 8.42
C VAL A 119 -3.38 1.13 7.19
N ILE A 120 -3.99 0.59 6.12
CA ILE A 120 -4.31 1.36 4.91
C ILE A 120 -5.34 2.45 5.23
N GLU A 121 -6.38 2.14 6.01
CA GLU A 121 -7.36 3.12 6.48
C GLU A 121 -6.70 4.24 7.29
N ASP A 122 -5.84 3.91 8.25
CA ASP A 122 -5.12 4.89 9.07
C ASP A 122 -4.27 5.85 8.22
N LEU A 123 -3.56 5.32 7.23
CA LEU A 123 -2.79 6.11 6.27
C LEU A 123 -3.67 7.06 5.43
N VAL A 124 -4.80 6.56 4.93
CA VAL A 124 -5.76 7.37 4.16
C VAL A 124 -6.39 8.47 5.03
N ALA A 125 -6.63 8.18 6.31
CA ALA A 125 -7.11 9.14 7.30
C ALA A 125 -6.02 10.15 7.75
N GLY A 126 -4.80 10.05 7.23
CA GLY A 126 -3.69 10.95 7.55
C GLY A 126 -3.09 10.72 8.94
N LYS A 127 -3.29 9.54 9.53
CA LYS A 127 -2.66 9.17 10.81
C LYS A 127 -1.24 8.70 10.59
N ASP A 128 -0.39 8.94 11.60
CA ASP A 128 0.96 8.40 11.61
C ASP A 128 0.94 6.88 11.81
N VAL A 129 1.76 6.17 11.04
CA VAL A 129 1.98 4.73 11.19
C VAL A 129 3.45 4.45 11.46
N LYS A 130 3.72 3.47 12.32
CA LYS A 130 5.07 3.10 12.72
C LYS A 130 5.66 2.06 11.77
N LEU A 131 6.67 2.45 11.01
CA LEU A 131 7.50 1.54 10.22
C LEU A 131 8.64 0.97 11.08
N VAL A 132 8.73 -0.35 11.15
CA VAL A 132 9.83 -1.06 11.82
C VAL A 132 10.49 -1.98 10.80
N GLY A 133 11.73 -1.70 10.42
CA GLY A 133 12.57 -2.57 9.60
C GLY A 133 13.69 -3.18 10.43
N GLN A 134 13.65 -4.49 10.64
CA GLN A 134 14.79 -5.25 11.13
C GLN A 134 15.69 -5.58 9.94
N CYS A 135 16.79 -4.84 9.81
CA CYS A 135 17.79 -5.07 8.79
C CYS A 135 19.06 -5.57 9.48
N LEU A 136 19.64 -6.68 9.01
CA LEU A 136 20.95 -7.11 9.47
C LEU A 136 21.96 -6.02 9.11
N ARG A 137 22.47 -5.29 10.11
CA ARG A 137 23.69 -4.49 9.96
C ARG A 137 24.84 -5.48 9.82
N ASP A 138 25.68 -5.24 8.83
CA ASP A 138 26.95 -5.93 8.56
C ASP A 138 27.53 -6.62 9.81
N ARG A 139 27.26 -7.92 9.92
CA ARG A 139 28.02 -8.84 10.75
C ARG A 139 28.22 -10.09 9.94
N LEU A 140 29.37 -10.13 9.26
CA LEU A 140 30.18 -11.31 8.98
C LEU A 140 29.51 -12.62 9.42
N LEU A 141 28.81 -13.28 8.50
CA LEU A 141 28.74 -14.73 8.52
C LEU A 141 29.84 -15.21 7.58
N PHE A 142 31.07 -15.27 8.10
CA PHE A 142 32.00 -16.28 7.63
C PHE A 142 31.39 -17.63 7.98
N THR A 143 30.71 -18.26 7.02
CA THR A 143 30.67 -19.73 6.99
C THR A 143 31.89 -20.17 6.19
N GLN A 144 33.05 -20.17 6.85
CA GLN A 144 34.15 -21.00 6.41
C GLN A 144 34.08 -22.25 7.27
N GLU A 145 33.66 -23.36 6.67
CA GLU A 145 34.36 -24.64 6.75
C GLU A 145 34.11 -25.39 5.43
N PRO A 146 35.14 -25.51 4.55
CA PRO A 146 35.21 -26.58 3.57
C PRO A 146 35.83 -27.82 4.25
N GLY A 147 35.02 -28.85 4.44
CA GLY A 147 35.40 -30.20 4.89
C GLY A 147 34.10 -30.99 5.06
N ASP A 148 33.82 -32.12 4.41
CA ASP A 148 34.69 -33.11 3.80
C ASP A 148 34.02 -33.65 2.53
N LEU A 149 34.80 -33.71 1.44
CA LEU A 149 34.58 -34.66 0.37
C LEU A 149 35.37 -35.91 0.75
N ASP A 150 34.66 -36.96 1.17
CA ASP A 150 35.06 -38.35 0.98
C ASP A 150 33.99 -39.03 0.10
#